data_AF-A0A444HG30-F1
#
_entry.id   AF-A0A444HG30-F1
#
_cell.length_a   1.000
_cell.length_b   1.000
_cell.length_c   1.000
_cell.angle_alpha   90.00
_cell.angle_beta   90.00
_cell.angle_gamma   90.00
#
_symmetry.space_group_name_H-M   'P 1'
#
loop_
_entity.id
_entity.type
_entity.pdbx_description
1 polymer ?
#
loop_
_entity_poly.entity_id
_entity_poly.type
_entity_poly.pdbx_seq_one_letter_code
_entity_poly.pdbx_strand_id
1 'polypeptide(L)'
;MIKNIFTFTACIFTLLASSQKISEQELQGNWKLTALNTAGITLDVASGKIFSSKENDVTIPPDALAIIKDNIKQYGESLKNSYITITGSDIKQTMDDKTKFGSFTIKDYKKIQLISTTYNDGTTSEVPVKIVNGKLCITNHKSKNELIYSKE
;
A
#
# COMPACT_ATOMS: atom_id res chain seq x y z
N MET A 1 -53.52 -32.38 3.42
CA MET A 1 -52.52 -32.44 2.33
C MET A 1 -51.94 -31.05 2.15
N ILE A 2 -50.61 -30.93 2.23
CA ILE A 2 -49.76 -29.91 1.56
C ILE A 2 -49.92 -28.45 2.08
N LYS A 3 -48.91 -27.64 2.34
CA LYS A 3 -47.45 -27.73 2.57
C LYS A 3 -47.05 -26.31 3.04
N ASN A 4 -46.18 -26.24 4.05
CA ASN A 4 -45.17 -25.21 4.33
C ASN A 4 -45.31 -23.83 3.66
N ILE A 5 -45.64 -22.81 4.46
CA ILE A 5 -45.25 -21.42 4.20
C ILE A 5 -43.93 -21.19 4.96
N PHE A 6 -42.81 -21.34 4.25
CA PHE A 6 -41.50 -20.88 4.72
C PHE A 6 -41.31 -19.47 4.17
N THR A 7 -41.49 -18.46 5.02
CA THR A 7 -41.16 -17.07 4.71
C THR A 7 -39.64 -16.94 4.63
N PHE A 8 -39.14 -16.77 3.41
CA PHE A 8 -37.71 -16.61 3.11
C PHE A 8 -37.31 -15.17 3.48
N THR A 9 -36.79 -14.99 4.69
CA THR A 9 -36.26 -13.71 5.17
C THR A 9 -34.99 -13.38 4.38
N ALA A 10 -35.12 -12.49 3.41
CA ALA A 10 -34.00 -11.92 2.66
C ALA A 10 -33.16 -11.03 3.59
N CYS A 11 -32.14 -11.61 4.23
CA CYS A 11 -31.04 -10.84 4.82
C CYS A 11 -30.25 -10.17 3.69
N ILE A 12 -30.68 -8.96 3.32
CA ILE A 12 -29.87 -8.01 2.56
C ILE A 12 -28.69 -7.67 3.46
N PHE A 13 -27.57 -8.37 3.27
CA PHE A 13 -26.28 -7.95 3.81
C PHE A 13 -25.91 -6.65 3.09
N THR A 14 -26.32 -5.53 3.66
CA THR A 14 -25.67 -4.25 3.39
C THR A 14 -24.23 -4.41 3.86
N LEU A 15 -23.34 -4.75 2.91
CA LEU A 15 -21.90 -4.66 3.08
C LEU A 15 -21.61 -3.18 3.40
N LEU A 16 -21.61 -2.87 4.69
CA LEU A 16 -21.11 -1.60 5.19
C LEU A 16 -19.70 -1.50 4.62
N ALA A 17 -19.47 -0.48 3.78
CA ALA A 17 -18.15 -0.08 3.34
C ALA A 17 -17.39 0.37 4.61
N SER A 18 -16.87 -0.60 5.34
CA SER A 18 -16.08 -0.38 6.54
C SER A 18 -14.84 0.38 6.11
N SER A 19 -14.82 1.67 6.41
CA SER A 19 -13.61 2.49 6.38
C SER A 19 -12.57 1.75 7.23
N GLN A 20 -11.53 1.21 6.59
CA GLN A 20 -10.48 0.50 7.30
C GLN A 20 -9.88 1.44 8.34
N LYS A 21 -9.91 1.01 9.61
CA LYS A 21 -9.33 1.75 10.72
C LYS A 21 -8.14 0.97 11.26
N ILE A 22 -6.95 1.35 10.82
CA ILE A 22 -5.65 0.86 11.29
C ILE A 22 -5.35 1.52 12.64
N SER A 23 -4.87 0.71 13.56
CA SER A 23 -4.34 1.12 14.86
C SER A 23 -2.81 1.27 14.82
N GLU A 24 -2.27 2.06 15.75
CA GLU A 24 -0.81 2.20 15.91
C GLU A 24 -0.14 0.84 16.19
N GLN A 25 -0.82 -0.04 16.94
CA GLN A 25 -0.33 -1.37 17.28
C GLN A 25 -0.14 -2.25 16.03
N GLU A 26 -1.02 -2.14 15.04
CA GLU A 26 -0.91 -2.91 13.79
C GLU A 26 0.31 -2.48 12.97
N LEU A 27 0.71 -1.20 13.06
CA LEU A 27 1.85 -0.65 12.34
C LEU A 27 3.20 -1.00 12.99
N GLN A 28 3.24 -1.37 14.26
CA GLN A 28 4.50 -1.67 14.97
C GLN A 28 5.30 -2.77 14.29
N GLY A 29 6.63 -2.63 14.27
CA GLY A 29 7.57 -3.63 13.76
C GLY A 29 8.35 -3.20 12.52
N ASN A 30 8.99 -4.17 11.88
CA ASN A 30 9.79 -3.99 10.67
C ASN A 30 8.98 -4.40 9.43
N TRP A 31 8.97 -3.52 8.45
CA TRP A 31 8.22 -3.66 7.20
C TRP A 31 9.19 -3.55 6.04
N LYS A 32 9.44 -4.65 5.36
CA LYS A 32 10.31 -4.68 4.18
C LYS A 32 9.52 -4.44 2.91
N LEU A 33 10.04 -3.58 2.02
CA LEU A 33 9.41 -3.33 0.74
C LEU A 33 9.49 -4.60 -0.12
N THR A 34 8.34 -5.06 -0.59
CA THR A 34 8.24 -6.30 -1.38
C THR A 34 7.72 -6.05 -2.78
N ALA A 35 6.91 -5.01 -2.98
CA ALA A 35 6.44 -4.65 -4.31
C ALA A 35 6.22 -3.14 -4.46
N LEU A 36 6.32 -2.69 -5.71
CA LEU A 36 5.92 -1.37 -6.17
C LEU A 36 4.85 -1.55 -7.24
N ASN A 37 3.67 -0.96 -7.05
CA ASN A 37 2.64 -0.88 -8.08
C ASN A 37 2.57 0.53 -8.65
N THR A 38 2.67 0.63 -9.97
CA THR A 38 2.50 1.88 -10.71
C THR A 38 1.52 1.63 -11.84
N ALA A 39 0.37 2.31 -11.78
CA ALA A 39 -0.68 2.20 -12.80
C ALA A 39 -1.11 0.74 -13.11
N GLY A 40 -1.17 -0.12 -12.08
CA GLY A 40 -1.56 -1.52 -12.26
C GLY A 40 -0.43 -2.47 -12.66
N ILE A 41 0.76 -1.94 -12.92
CA ILE A 41 1.97 -2.71 -13.19
C ILE A 41 2.72 -2.86 -11.86
N THR A 42 2.88 -4.09 -11.42
CA THR A 42 3.53 -4.44 -10.15
C THR A 42 4.91 -4.98 -10.41
N LEU A 43 5.93 -4.37 -9.82
CA LEU A 43 7.27 -4.94 -9.67
C LEU A 43 7.36 -5.66 -8.34
N ASP A 44 7.75 -6.92 -8.37
CA ASP A 44 8.28 -7.63 -7.22
C ASP A 44 9.74 -7.21 -7.01
N VAL A 45 10.00 -6.56 -5.88
CA VAL A 45 11.29 -5.91 -5.60
C VAL A 45 12.40 -6.94 -5.37
N ALA A 46 12.07 -8.08 -4.77
CA ALA A 46 13.05 -9.12 -4.45
C ALA A 46 13.57 -9.81 -5.71
N SER A 47 12.67 -10.20 -6.61
CA SER A 47 12.97 -10.95 -7.83
C SER A 47 13.19 -10.07 -9.06
N GLY A 48 12.78 -8.80 -9.02
CA GLY A 48 12.80 -7.89 -10.17
C GLY A 48 11.75 -8.23 -11.23
N LYS A 49 10.83 -9.16 -10.95
CA LYS A 49 9.79 -9.59 -11.90
C LYS A 49 8.66 -8.57 -11.95
N ILE A 50 8.15 -8.33 -13.15
CA ILE A 50 7.04 -7.40 -13.39
C ILE A 50 5.78 -8.18 -13.76
N PHE A 51 4.67 -7.85 -13.12
CA PHE A 51 3.35 -8.43 -13.31
C PHE A 51 2.35 -7.32 -13.62
N SER A 52 1.51 -7.51 -14.63
CA SER A 52 0.35 -6.64 -14.86
C SER A 52 -0.87 -7.27 -14.22
N SER A 53 -1.70 -6.49 -13.52
CA SER A 53 -3.02 -6.98 -13.17
C SER A 53 -3.87 -7.07 -14.45
N LYS A 54 -4.54 -8.21 -14.66
CA LYS A 54 -5.35 -8.49 -15.86
C LYS A 54 -6.43 -7.43 -16.14
N GLU A 55 -6.84 -6.65 -15.14
CA GLU A 55 -7.80 -5.54 -15.29
C GLU A 55 -7.23 -4.33 -16.06
N ASN A 56 -5.91 -4.21 -16.20
CA ASN A 56 -5.24 -3.11 -16.92
C ASN A 56 -4.70 -3.50 -18.30
N ASP A 57 -4.89 -4.75 -18.74
CA ASP A 57 -4.45 -5.26 -20.05
C ASP A 57 -5.21 -4.63 -21.24
N VAL A 58 -6.10 -3.65 -21.02
CA VAL A 58 -7.02 -3.13 -22.05
C VAL A 58 -6.79 -1.64 -22.43
N THR A 59 -5.76 -0.93 -21.93
CA THR A 59 -5.62 0.51 -22.32
C THR A 59 -4.21 1.08 -22.39
N ILE A 60 -3.15 0.31 -22.12
CA ILE A 60 -1.78 0.81 -22.23
C ILE A 60 -1.17 0.33 -23.56
N PRO A 61 -0.79 1.25 -24.47
CA PRO A 61 -0.07 0.91 -25.69
C PRO A 61 1.21 0.09 -25.39
N PRO A 62 1.57 -0.91 -26.22
CA PRO A 62 2.71 -1.79 -25.95
C PRO A 62 4.06 -1.07 -25.78
N ASP A 63 4.27 0.01 -26.51
CA ASP A 63 5.42 0.91 -26.43
C ASP A 63 5.48 1.66 -25.08
N ALA A 64 4.35 2.20 -24.63
CA ALA A 64 4.25 2.83 -23.32
C ALA A 64 4.47 1.82 -22.18
N LEU A 65 3.96 0.59 -22.34
CA LEU A 65 4.16 -0.49 -21.37
C LEU A 65 5.65 -0.88 -21.25
N ALA A 66 6.38 -0.92 -22.37
CA ALA A 66 7.81 -1.20 -22.36
C ALA A 66 8.60 -0.12 -21.61
N ILE A 67 8.29 1.16 -21.86
CA ILE A 67 8.93 2.29 -21.16
C ILE A 67 8.65 2.25 -19.66
N ILE A 68 7.41 1.96 -19.25
CA ILE A 68 7.06 1.84 -17.83
C ILE A 68 7.83 0.67 -17.19
N LYS A 69 7.92 -0.48 -17.87
CA LYS A 69 8.68 -1.64 -17.39
C LYS A 69 10.17 -1.31 -17.21
N ASP A 70 10.78 -0.63 -18.16
CA ASP A 70 12.20 -0.26 -18.10
C ASP A 70 12.46 0.73 -16.97
N ASN A 71 11.63 1.76 -16.83
CA ASN A 71 11.72 2.73 -15.74
C ASN A 71 11.60 2.03 -14.38
N ILE A 72 10.55 1.22 -14.20
CA ILE A 72 10.31 0.48 -12.95
C ILE A 72 11.49 -0.46 -12.63
N LYS A 73 12.06 -1.14 -13.63
CA LYS A 73 13.22 -2.02 -13.44
C LYS A 73 14.44 -1.24 -12.98
N GLN A 74 14.70 -0.06 -13.54
CA GLN A 74 15.82 0.80 -13.12
C GLN A 74 15.67 1.25 -11.66
N TYR A 75 14.45 1.59 -11.23
CA TYR A 75 14.19 1.93 -9.82
C TYR A 75 14.21 0.71 -8.89
N GLY A 76 13.87 -0.48 -9.41
CA GLY A 76 13.72 -1.69 -8.60
C GLY A 76 14.98 -2.13 -7.87
N GLU A 77 16.15 -1.93 -8.45
CA GLU A 77 17.42 -2.36 -7.83
C GLU A 77 17.73 -1.59 -6.55
N SER A 78 17.53 -0.27 -6.56
CA SER A 78 17.82 0.56 -5.39
C SER A 78 16.78 0.43 -4.28
N LEU A 79 15.63 -0.19 -4.59
CA LEU A 79 14.55 -0.45 -3.66
C LEU A 79 14.71 -1.76 -2.86
N LYS A 80 15.68 -2.62 -3.20
CA LYS A 80 15.87 -3.93 -2.56
C LYS A 80 16.14 -3.86 -1.06
N ASN A 81 16.77 -2.78 -0.62
CA ASN A 81 17.09 -2.53 0.79
C ASN A 81 16.09 -1.57 1.46
N SER A 82 14.96 -1.26 0.82
CA SER A 82 13.97 -0.35 1.37
C SER A 82 13.13 -1.03 2.45
N TYR A 83 12.99 -0.36 3.59
CA TYR A 83 12.17 -0.82 4.71
C TYR A 83 11.66 0.36 5.55
N ILE A 84 10.66 0.08 6.37
CA ILE A 84 10.11 0.96 7.38
C ILE A 84 10.15 0.23 8.72
N THR A 85 10.71 0.86 9.75
CA THR A 85 10.61 0.37 11.13
C THR A 85 9.76 1.36 11.91
N ILE A 86 8.76 0.84 12.62
CA ILE A 86 7.87 1.62 13.48
C ILE A 86 7.96 1.08 14.91
N THR A 87 8.30 1.95 15.86
CA THR A 87 8.42 1.62 17.28
C THR A 87 7.83 2.74 18.12
N GLY A 88 6.74 2.46 18.84
CA GLY A 88 5.95 3.49 19.51
C GLY A 88 5.44 4.51 18.49
N SER A 89 5.76 5.79 18.70
CA SER A 89 5.48 6.91 17.79
C SER A 89 6.60 7.18 16.79
N ASP A 90 7.71 6.46 16.86
CA ASP A 90 8.89 6.71 16.05
C ASP A 90 8.84 5.91 14.75
N ILE A 91 9.35 6.53 13.68
CA ILE A 91 9.47 5.93 12.37
C ILE A 91 10.89 6.10 11.82
N LYS A 92 11.44 5.00 11.33
CA LYS A 92 12.66 4.97 10.52
C LYS A 92 12.29 4.47 9.14
N GLN A 93 12.50 5.28 8.11
CA GLN A 93 12.29 4.88 6.72
C GLN A 93 13.64 4.84 6.01
N THR A 94 13.93 3.71 5.38
CA THR A 94 15.04 3.56 4.45
C THR A 94 14.49 3.37 3.05
N MET A 95 14.93 4.21 2.11
CA MET A 95 14.52 4.18 0.71
C MET A 95 15.70 4.58 -0.16
N ASP A 96 16.07 3.77 -1.17
CA ASP A 96 17.17 4.11 -2.09
C ASP A 96 18.48 4.42 -1.31
N ASP A 97 18.80 3.55 -0.34
CA ASP A 97 19.91 3.67 0.62
C ASP A 97 19.93 4.95 1.48
N LYS A 98 18.89 5.79 1.40
CA LYS A 98 18.72 6.98 2.24
C LYS A 98 17.84 6.65 3.42
N THR A 99 18.33 6.91 4.62
CA THR A 99 17.58 6.72 5.86
C THR A 99 17.10 8.06 6.39
N LYS A 100 15.81 8.14 6.72
CA LYS A 100 15.22 9.22 7.49
C LYS A 100 14.61 8.69 8.78
N PHE A 101 14.68 9.52 9.82
CA PHE A 101 14.09 9.26 11.12
C PHE A 101 13.09 10.37 11.43
N GLY A 102 12.05 10.04 12.17
CA GLY A 102 11.03 10.99 12.57
C GLY A 102 10.00 10.37 13.50
N SER A 103 8.90 11.10 13.67
CA SER A 103 7.71 10.64 14.37
C SER A 103 6.54 10.56 13.40
N PHE A 104 5.58 9.68 13.67
CA PHE A 104 4.35 9.58 12.88
C PHE A 104 3.09 9.68 13.73
N THR A 105 1.98 10.03 13.07
CA THR A 105 0.62 9.96 13.62
C THR A 105 -0.33 9.41 12.56
N ILE A 106 -1.42 8.77 12.99
CA ILE A 106 -2.49 8.31 12.09
C ILE A 106 -3.62 9.34 12.11
N LYS A 107 -4.07 9.78 10.94
CA LYS A 107 -5.19 10.72 10.78
C LYS A 107 -6.27 10.14 9.87
N ASP A 108 -7.52 10.43 10.19
CA ASP A 108 -8.65 10.16 9.30
C ASP A 108 -8.92 11.40 8.43
N TYR A 109 -8.97 11.22 7.11
CA TYR A 109 -9.34 12.28 6.16
C TYR A 109 -10.27 11.72 5.09
N LYS A 110 -11.48 12.27 4.93
CA LYS A 110 -12.43 11.85 3.88
C LYS A 110 -12.61 10.31 3.75
N LYS A 111 -12.71 9.60 4.89
CA LYS A 111 -12.85 8.13 4.99
C LYS A 111 -11.64 7.32 4.53
N ILE A 112 -10.47 7.94 4.39
CA ILE A 112 -9.19 7.25 4.24
C ILE A 112 -8.31 7.56 5.45
N GLN A 113 -7.45 6.62 5.81
CA GLN A 113 -6.42 6.84 6.80
C GLN A 113 -5.12 7.30 6.16
N LEU A 114 -4.49 8.27 6.81
CA LEU A 114 -3.22 8.85 6.43
C LEU A 114 -2.20 8.60 7.54
N ILE A 115 -0.98 8.25 7.17
CA ILE A 115 0.19 8.43 8.03
C ILE A 115 0.73 9.84 7.78
N SER A 116 0.77 10.64 8.83
CA SER A 116 1.42 11.95 8.85
C SER A 116 2.75 11.82 9.57
N THR A 117 3.85 12.00 8.83
CA THR A 117 5.23 11.87 9.33
C THR A 117 5.90 13.23 9.39
N THR A 118 6.61 13.49 10.47
CA THR A 118 7.53 14.62 10.62
C THR A 118 8.93 14.06 10.82
N TYR A 119 9.83 14.34 9.88
CA TYR A 119 11.22 13.89 9.93
C TYR A 119 12.08 14.88 10.71
N ASN A 120 13.22 14.39 11.22
CA ASN A 120 14.16 15.19 12.02
C ASN A 120 14.79 16.36 11.23
N ASP A 121 14.77 16.30 9.90
CA ASP A 121 15.19 17.40 9.02
C ASP A 121 14.12 18.49 8.86
N GLY A 122 13.00 18.38 9.58
CA GLY A 122 11.86 19.30 9.51
C GLY A 122 10.92 19.04 8.34
N THR A 123 11.22 18.10 7.45
CA THR A 123 10.32 17.76 6.34
C THR A 123 9.12 16.96 6.84
N THR A 124 7.96 17.21 6.26
CA THR A 124 6.72 16.50 6.58
C THR A 124 6.19 15.74 5.38
N SER A 125 5.47 14.65 5.64
CA SER A 125 4.83 13.84 4.62
C SER A 125 3.48 13.35 5.11
N GLU A 126 2.45 13.40 4.26
CA GLU A 126 1.15 12.79 4.53
C GLU A 126 0.80 11.83 3.40
N VAL A 127 0.62 10.55 3.73
CA VAL A 127 0.41 9.49 2.75
C VAL A 127 -0.72 8.56 3.19
N PRO A 128 -1.62 8.18 2.27
CA PRO A 128 -2.57 7.11 2.49
C PRO A 128 -1.91 5.83 2.94
N VAL A 129 -2.54 5.19 3.91
CA VAL A 129 -2.13 3.90 4.40
C VAL A 129 -3.30 2.94 4.44
N LYS A 130 -3.02 1.67 4.11
CA LYS A 130 -3.93 0.54 4.23
C LYS A 130 -3.16 -0.70 4.69
N ILE A 131 -3.83 -1.63 5.36
CA ILE A 131 -3.29 -2.97 5.59
C ILE A 131 -4.14 -3.97 4.81
N VAL A 132 -3.59 -4.55 3.74
CA VAL A 132 -4.33 -5.49 2.90
C VAL A 132 -3.65 -6.85 2.96
N ASN A 133 -4.38 -7.88 3.41
CA ASN A 133 -3.86 -9.24 3.56
C ASN A 133 -2.54 -9.29 4.37
N GLY A 134 -2.46 -8.52 5.46
CA GLY A 134 -1.27 -8.44 6.32
C GLY A 134 -0.10 -7.63 5.74
N LYS A 135 -0.27 -7.00 4.58
CA LYS A 135 0.74 -6.12 3.96
C LYS A 135 0.40 -4.67 4.20
N LEU A 136 1.42 -3.87 4.51
CA LEU A 136 1.30 -2.43 4.64
C LEU A 136 1.38 -1.81 3.24
N CYS A 137 0.32 -1.13 2.81
CA CYS A 137 0.25 -0.44 1.53
C CYS A 137 0.27 1.07 1.77
N ILE A 138 1.27 1.75 1.20
CA ILE A 138 1.41 3.21 1.26
C ILE A 138 1.28 3.76 -0.15
N THR A 139 0.28 4.60 -0.38
CA THR A 139 0.03 5.18 -1.71
C THR A 139 0.54 6.62 -1.76
N ASN A 140 1.29 6.97 -2.80
CA ASN A 140 1.57 8.37 -3.11
C ASN A 140 0.37 8.98 -3.85
N HIS A 141 -0.32 9.94 -3.23
CA HIS A 141 -1.51 10.59 -3.81
C HIS A 141 -1.27 11.24 -5.19
N LYS A 142 -0.06 11.75 -5.46
CA LYS A 142 0.23 12.46 -6.71
C LYS A 142 0.48 11.51 -7.86
N SER A 143 1.29 10.48 -7.64
CA SER A 143 1.67 9.53 -8.69
C SER A 143 0.77 8.30 -8.77
N LYS A 144 -0.11 8.08 -7.78
CA LYS A 144 -0.86 6.83 -7.57
C LYS A 144 0.05 5.59 -7.49
N ASN A 145 1.34 5.78 -7.22
CA ASN A 145 2.24 4.67 -6.94
C ASN A 145 1.91 4.11 -5.57
N GLU A 146 1.87 2.79 -5.45
CA GLU A 146 1.68 2.09 -4.19
C GLU A 146 2.94 1.30 -3.84
N LEU A 147 3.47 1.55 -2.65
CA LEU A 147 4.56 0.81 -2.05
C LEU A 147 3.96 -0.24 -1.11
N ILE A 148 4.29 -1.50 -1.34
CA ILE A 148 3.71 -2.65 -0.64
C ILE A 148 4.79 -3.32 0.18
N TYR A 149 4.64 -3.27 1.50
CA TYR A 149 5.56 -3.83 2.46
C TYR A 149 5.00 -5.08 3.11
N SER A 150 5.87 -6.05 3.36
CA SER A 150 5.57 -7.23 4.16
C SER A 150 6.28 -7.13 5.51
N LYS A 151 5.63 -7.61 6.56
CA LYS A 151 6.21 -7.63 7.90
C LYS A 151 7.33 -8.67 7.96
N GLU A 152 8.46 -8.30 8.56
CA GLU A 152 9.58 -9.23 8.87
C GLU A 152 9.45 -9.85 10.25
#